data_AF-L5N1F6-F1
#
_entry.id   AF-L5N1F6-F1
#
_cell.length_a   1.000
_cell.length_b   1.000
_cell.length_c   1.000
_cell.angle_alpha   90.00
_cell.angle_beta   90.00
_cell.angle_gamma   90.00
#
_symmetry.space_group_name_H-M   'P 1'
#
loop_
_entity.id
_entity.type
_entity.pdbx_description
1 polymer ?
#
loop_
_entity_poly.entity_id
_entity_poly.type
_entity_poly.pdbx_seq_one_letter_code
_entity_poly.pdbx_strand_id
1 'polypeptide(L)'
;MKNKDRDSFRENLYYKDHISQIVHNAEENGDFEDLPGKGKPLDLNRNSVNSYEGQLNKTLKDNNVIPEWIQLGNEIDSLKEKLKSCDPREEKKIRKLINKKIKSYNWKCPPSLQKSLLYWKG
;
A
#
# COMPACT_ATOMS: atom_id res chain seq x y z
N MET A 1 -24.17 -37.90 54.04
CA MET A 1 -24.46 -36.77 53.14
C MET A 1 -23.68 -36.97 51.84
N LYS A 2 -24.39 -36.99 50.70
CA LYS A 2 -23.82 -37.09 49.36
C LYS A 2 -23.20 -35.74 49.01
N ASN A 3 -21.88 -35.67 48.79
CA ASN A 3 -21.26 -34.48 48.21
C ASN A 3 -21.14 -34.72 46.70
N LYS A 4 -22.27 -34.52 46.00
CA LYS A 4 -22.42 -34.71 44.55
C LYS A 4 -21.97 -33.47 43.75
N ASP A 5 -21.50 -32.43 44.43
CA ASP A 5 -21.31 -31.09 43.84
C ASP A 5 -19.84 -30.75 43.54
N ARG A 6 -18.91 -31.70 43.70
CA ARG A 6 -17.48 -31.51 43.35
C ARG A 6 -17.07 -32.09 42.00
N ASP A 7 -18.00 -32.74 41.29
CA ASP A 7 -17.78 -33.27 39.94
C ASP A 7 -18.34 -32.37 38.82
N SER A 8 -19.11 -31.33 39.15
CA SER A 8 -19.77 -30.46 38.17
C SER A 8 -18.97 -29.22 37.76
N PHE A 9 -17.78 -28.99 38.32
CA PHE A 9 -16.92 -27.82 38.02
C PHE A 9 -15.70 -28.16 37.16
N ARG A 10 -15.75 -29.28 36.44
CA ARG A 10 -14.86 -29.56 35.30
C ARG A 10 -15.67 -29.59 34.01
N GLU A 11 -16.58 -28.65 33.87
CA GLU A 11 -17.15 -28.36 32.55
C GLU A 11 -16.01 -27.84 31.68
N ASN A 12 -15.51 -28.76 30.87
CA ASN A 12 -14.48 -28.59 29.87
C ASN A 12 -14.58 -27.23 29.17
N LEU A 13 -13.69 -26.30 29.52
CA LEU A 13 -13.16 -25.34 28.56
C LEU A 13 -12.31 -26.14 27.56
N TYR A 14 -12.98 -26.93 26.73
CA TYR A 14 -12.39 -27.64 25.61
C TYR A 14 -11.99 -26.57 24.59
N TYR A 15 -10.76 -26.09 24.69
CA TYR A 15 -10.17 -25.26 23.65
C TYR A 15 -10.02 -26.12 22.39
N LYS A 16 -11.01 -26.02 21.51
CA LYS A 16 -10.98 -26.64 20.20
C LYS A 16 -10.19 -25.73 19.28
N ASP A 17 -8.97 -26.14 18.93
CA ASP A 17 -8.16 -25.40 17.97
C ASP A 17 -8.71 -25.62 16.55
N HIS A 18 -9.66 -24.77 16.17
CA HIS A 18 -10.30 -24.81 14.87
C HIS A 18 -9.33 -24.52 13.72
N ILE A 19 -8.27 -23.74 13.95
CA ILE A 19 -7.30 -23.43 12.92
C ILE A 19 -6.46 -24.67 12.60
N SER A 20 -5.94 -25.34 13.63
CA SER A 20 -5.19 -26.59 13.44
C SER A 20 -6.05 -27.67 12.77
N GLN A 21 -7.34 -27.76 13.11
CA GLN A 21 -8.25 -28.71 12.45
C GLN A 21 -8.47 -28.39 10.97
N ILE A 22 -8.63 -27.11 10.61
CA ILE A 22 -8.78 -26.71 9.20
C ILE A 22 -7.52 -27.05 8.40
N VAL A 23 -6.33 -26.76 8.96
CA VAL A 23 -5.06 -27.08 8.30
C VAL A 23 -4.90 -28.58 8.12
N HIS A 24 -5.15 -29.38 9.17
CA HIS A 24 -4.99 -30.83 9.08
C HIS A 24 -5.96 -31.45 8.07
N ASN A 25 -7.22 -31.03 8.06
CA ASN A 25 -8.18 -31.52 7.07
C ASN A 25 -7.76 -31.15 5.63
N ALA A 26 -7.17 -29.97 5.43
CA ALA A 26 -6.65 -29.56 4.12
C ALA A 26 -5.42 -30.38 3.70
N GLU A 27 -4.55 -30.76 4.64
CA GLU A 27 -3.46 -31.70 4.40
C GLU A 27 -3.98 -33.09 4.00
N GLU A 28 -4.94 -33.64 4.75
CA GLU A 28 -5.55 -34.95 4.46
C GLU A 28 -6.27 -34.98 3.10
N ASN A 29 -6.93 -33.87 2.73
CA ASN A 29 -7.61 -33.74 1.44
C ASN A 29 -6.64 -33.50 0.27
N GLY A 30 -5.36 -33.27 0.53
CA GLY A 30 -4.37 -32.96 -0.50
C GLY A 30 -4.55 -31.56 -1.11
N ASP A 31 -5.20 -30.63 -0.40
CA ASP A 31 -5.44 -29.26 -0.89
C ASP A 31 -4.13 -28.48 -1.15
N PHE A 32 -3.01 -28.96 -0.59
CA PHE A 32 -1.66 -28.42 -0.82
C PHE A 32 -0.89 -29.08 -1.98
N GLU A 33 -1.45 -30.12 -2.61
CA GLU A 33 -0.74 -30.88 -3.66
C GLU A 33 -0.66 -30.15 -5.00
N ASP A 34 -1.62 -29.29 -5.32
CA ASP A 34 -1.68 -28.53 -6.59
C ASP A 34 -1.90 -27.02 -6.35
N LEU A 35 -1.13 -26.43 -5.43
CA LEU A 35 -1.22 -25.00 -5.19
C LEU A 35 -0.77 -24.19 -6.41
N PRO A 36 -1.47 -23.08 -6.73
CA PRO A 36 -1.01 -22.16 -7.74
C PRO A 36 0.36 -21.59 -7.35
N GLY A 37 1.40 -22.04 -8.03
CA GLY A 37 2.79 -21.64 -7.75
C GLY A 37 3.66 -22.70 -7.07
N LYS A 38 3.16 -23.92 -6.82
CA LYS A 38 3.98 -25.03 -6.32
C LYS A 38 5.19 -25.26 -7.24
N GLY A 39 6.38 -25.31 -6.63
CA GLY A 39 7.66 -25.48 -7.35
C GLY A 39 8.15 -24.25 -8.11
N LYS A 40 7.39 -23.16 -8.19
CA LYS A 40 7.87 -21.90 -8.77
C LYS A 40 8.74 -21.16 -7.76
N PRO A 41 9.85 -20.51 -8.18
CA PRO A 41 10.63 -19.66 -7.29
C PRO A 41 9.74 -18.60 -6.66
N LEU A 42 9.92 -18.38 -5.35
CA LEU A 42 9.20 -17.31 -4.65
C LEU A 42 9.62 -15.96 -5.24
N ASP A 43 8.65 -15.12 -5.59
CA ASP A 43 8.95 -13.75 -6.01
C ASP A 43 9.36 -12.91 -4.78
N LEU A 44 10.65 -12.89 -4.51
CA LEU A 44 11.27 -12.13 -3.41
C LEU A 44 11.40 -10.63 -3.72
N ASN A 45 10.64 -10.09 -4.68
CA ASN A 45 10.68 -8.67 -4.99
C ASN A 45 10.52 -7.84 -3.70
N ARG A 46 11.64 -7.22 -3.28
CA ARG A 46 11.79 -6.43 -2.04
C ARG A 46 10.83 -5.25 -1.94
N ASN A 47 10.12 -4.94 -3.01
CA ASN A 47 9.05 -3.94 -3.02
C ASN A 47 7.79 -4.39 -2.26
N SER A 48 7.72 -5.66 -1.83
CA SER A 48 6.82 -6.10 -0.76
C SER A 48 7.34 -5.70 0.62
N VAL A 49 7.70 -4.41 0.78
CA VAL A 49 7.81 -3.87 2.13
C VAL A 49 6.42 -4.03 2.74
N ASN A 50 6.30 -4.72 3.89
CA ASN A 50 5.05 -4.88 4.65
C ASN A 50 4.47 -3.54 5.15
N SER A 51 4.87 -2.41 4.57
CA SER A 51 4.22 -1.13 4.79
C SER A 51 2.90 -1.09 4.04
N TYR A 52 1.92 -0.43 4.66
CA TYR A 52 0.64 -0.11 4.05
C TYR A 52 0.80 0.57 2.67
N GLU A 53 1.81 1.44 2.54
CA GLU A 53 2.14 2.14 1.29
C GLU A 53 2.62 1.19 0.18
N GLY A 54 3.43 0.19 0.52
CA GLY A 54 3.90 -0.82 -0.43
C GLY A 54 2.76 -1.68 -0.98
N GLN A 55 1.84 -2.09 -0.11
CA GLN A 55 0.66 -2.87 -0.50
C GLN A 55 -0.31 -2.06 -1.38
N LEU A 56 -0.53 -0.78 -1.05
CA LEU A 56 -1.35 0.12 -1.88
C LEU A 56 -0.73 0.29 -3.27
N ASN A 57 0.57 0.57 -3.36
CA ASN A 57 1.26 0.74 -4.63
C ASN A 57 1.25 -0.53 -5.48
N LYS A 58 1.44 -1.71 -4.85
CA LYS A 58 1.32 -3.01 -5.51
C LYS A 58 -0.08 -3.21 -6.08
N THR A 59 -1.11 -3.01 -5.26
CA THR A 59 -2.51 -3.17 -5.67
C THR A 59 -2.86 -2.29 -6.86
N LEU A 60 -2.49 -1.00 -6.82
CA LEU A 60 -2.75 -0.08 -7.93
C LEU A 60 -2.03 -0.52 -9.21
N LYS A 61 -0.76 -0.92 -9.11
CA LYS A 61 0.03 -1.41 -10.25
C LYS A 61 -0.56 -2.68 -10.85
N ASP A 62 -0.93 -3.66 -10.02
CA ASP A 62 -1.49 -4.94 -10.45
C ASP A 62 -2.84 -4.76 -11.18
N ASN A 63 -3.57 -3.69 -10.86
CA ASN A 63 -4.83 -3.32 -11.51
C ASN A 63 -4.67 -2.31 -12.67
N ASN A 64 -3.44 -1.99 -13.09
CA ASN A 64 -3.14 -0.95 -14.09
C ASN A 64 -3.75 0.43 -13.76
N VAL A 65 -3.93 0.73 -12.48
CA VAL A 65 -4.45 2.02 -12.00
C VAL A 65 -3.29 2.95 -11.70
N ILE A 66 -3.32 4.13 -12.31
CA ILE A 66 -2.34 5.18 -12.06
C ILE A 66 -2.86 6.10 -10.95
N PRO A 67 -2.14 6.24 -9.82
CA PRO A 67 -2.51 7.19 -8.78
C PRO A 67 -2.58 8.63 -9.32
N GLU A 68 -3.53 9.42 -8.81
CA GLU A 68 -3.73 10.81 -9.25
C GLU A 68 -2.46 11.69 -9.10
N TRP A 69 -1.66 11.46 -8.06
CA TRP A 69 -0.43 12.21 -7.84
C TRP A 69 0.63 11.96 -8.92
N ILE A 70 0.62 10.82 -9.61
CA ILE A 70 1.50 10.60 -10.78
C ILE A 70 1.12 11.55 -11.92
N GLN A 71 -0.17 11.70 -12.19
CA GLN A 71 -0.67 12.61 -13.23
C GLN A 71 -0.32 14.07 -12.90
N LEU A 72 -0.53 14.48 -11.63
CA LEU A 72 -0.10 15.78 -11.13
C LEU A 72 1.41 16.00 -11.30
N GLY A 73 2.22 14.95 -11.09
CA GLY A 73 3.66 14.96 -11.32
C GLY A 73 4.01 15.33 -12.77
N ASN A 74 3.39 14.66 -13.74
CA ASN A 74 3.59 14.93 -15.17
C ASN A 74 3.19 16.36 -15.54
N GLU A 75 2.09 16.87 -14.98
CA GLU A 75 1.66 18.26 -15.20
C GLU A 75 2.63 19.27 -14.59
N ILE A 76 3.17 18.99 -13.40
CA ILE A 76 4.19 19.82 -12.76
C ILE A 76 5.43 19.89 -13.64
N ASP A 77 5.88 18.76 -14.19
CA ASP A 77 7.07 18.70 -15.02
C ASP A 77 6.86 19.42 -16.36
N SER A 78 5.68 19.28 -16.99
CA SER A 78 5.31 20.07 -18.17
C SER A 78 5.32 21.58 -17.89
N LEU A 79 4.80 22.01 -16.74
CA LEU A 79 4.82 23.43 -16.35
C LEU A 79 6.23 23.93 -16.04
N LYS A 80 7.11 23.09 -15.49
CA LYS A 80 8.52 23.44 -15.27
C LYS A 80 9.25 23.62 -16.59
N GLU A 81 8.99 22.80 -17.59
CA GLU A 81 9.56 23.01 -18.93
C GLU A 81 9.05 24.33 -19.53
N LYS A 82 7.75 24.63 -19.40
CA LYS A 82 7.20 25.94 -19.81
C LYS A 82 7.85 27.10 -19.06
N LEU A 83 8.19 26.94 -17.78
CA LEU A 83 8.87 27.97 -16.99
C LEU A 83 10.27 28.29 -17.54
N LYS A 84 10.98 27.33 -18.13
CA LYS A 84 12.33 27.56 -18.69
C LYS A 84 12.32 28.45 -19.92
N SER A 85 11.23 28.46 -20.69
CA SER A 85 11.10 29.19 -21.95
C SER A 85 10.07 30.32 -21.91
N CYS A 86 9.50 30.62 -20.74
CA CYS A 86 8.50 31.68 -20.62
C CYS A 86 9.11 33.08 -20.52
N ASP A 87 8.34 34.09 -20.91
CA ASP A 87 8.67 35.49 -20.70
C ASP A 87 8.71 35.84 -19.19
N PRO A 88 9.63 36.72 -18.73
CA PRO A 88 9.73 37.15 -17.33
C PRO A 88 8.41 37.67 -16.73
N ARG A 89 7.50 38.22 -17.54
CA ARG A 89 6.18 38.71 -17.09
C ARG A 89 5.25 37.57 -16.69
N GLU A 90 5.44 36.37 -17.25
CA GLU A 90 4.60 35.19 -17.01
C GLU A 90 5.18 34.24 -15.95
N GLU A 91 6.50 34.30 -15.71
CA GLU A 91 7.20 33.45 -14.75
C GLU A 91 6.49 33.41 -13.38
N LYS A 92 6.11 34.57 -12.84
CA LYS A 92 5.43 34.64 -11.53
C LYS A 92 4.11 33.87 -11.51
N LYS A 93 3.34 33.93 -12.60
CA LYS A 93 2.05 33.23 -12.73
C LYS A 93 2.27 31.72 -12.86
N ILE A 94 3.20 31.31 -13.72
CA ILE A 94 3.53 29.90 -13.95
C ILE A 94 4.06 29.26 -12.67
N ARG A 95 4.95 29.94 -11.94
CA ARG A 95 5.49 29.47 -10.66
C ARG A 95 4.40 29.32 -9.59
N LYS A 96 3.45 30.26 -9.51
CA LYS A 96 2.29 30.14 -8.61
C LYS A 96 1.43 28.92 -8.95
N LEU A 97 1.22 28.65 -10.24
CA LEU A 97 0.49 27.49 -10.71
C LEU A 97 1.21 26.17 -10.37
N ILE A 98 2.53 26.12 -10.59
CA ILE A 98 3.36 24.97 -10.21
C ILE A 98 3.25 24.70 -8.71
N ASN A 99 3.42 25.72 -7.87
CA ASN A 99 3.32 25.58 -6.42
C ASN A 99 1.92 25.12 -5.97
N LYS A 100 0.85 25.55 -6.65
CA LYS A 100 -0.51 25.05 -6.41
C LYS A 100 -0.60 23.54 -6.69
N LYS A 101 -0.05 23.08 -7.82
CA LYS A 101 -0.03 21.65 -8.17
C LYS A 101 0.87 20.83 -7.24
N ILE A 102 2.02 21.35 -6.82
CA ILE A 102 2.90 20.70 -5.84
C ILE A 102 2.18 20.49 -4.51
N LYS A 103 1.41 21.46 -4.02
CA LYS A 103 0.59 21.28 -2.81
C LYS A 103 -0.43 20.16 -2.96
N SER A 104 -1.14 20.12 -4.09
CA SER A 104 -2.11 19.05 -4.35
C SER A 104 -1.43 17.68 -4.49
N TYR A 105 -0.27 17.62 -5.14
CA TYR A 105 0.55 16.43 -5.26
C TYR A 105 1.01 15.93 -3.88
N ASN A 106 1.59 16.81 -3.04
CA ASN A 106 2.11 16.45 -1.72
C ASN A 106 1.04 15.96 -0.75
N TRP A 107 -0.20 16.45 -0.90
CA TRP A 107 -1.35 16.00 -0.13
C TRP A 107 -1.78 14.57 -0.51
N LYS A 108 -1.55 14.17 -1.77
CA LYS A 108 -2.01 12.89 -2.34
C LYS A 108 -0.93 11.82 -2.38
N CYS A 109 0.35 12.19 -2.33
CA CYS A 109 1.46 11.25 -2.37
C CYS A 109 1.95 10.89 -0.96
N PRO A 110 2.59 9.71 -0.80
CA PRO A 110 3.30 9.36 0.42
C PRO A 110 4.32 10.43 0.84
N PRO A 111 4.54 10.65 2.15
CA PRO A 111 5.48 11.67 2.65
C PRO A 111 6.89 11.58 2.04
N SER A 112 7.37 10.35 1.79
CA SER A 112 8.67 10.07 1.18
C SER A 112 8.82 10.60 -0.26
N LEU A 113 7.71 10.88 -0.95
CA LEU A 113 7.67 11.29 -2.35
C LEU A 113 7.29 12.77 -2.53
N GLN A 114 7.15 13.54 -1.46
CA GLN A 114 6.76 14.95 -1.51
C GLN A 114 7.82 15.81 -2.21
N LYS A 115 7.37 16.82 -2.96
CA LYS A 115 8.20 17.76 -3.73
C LYS A 115 8.31 19.11 -3.02
N SER A 116 9.47 19.75 -3.12
CA SER A 116 9.70 21.10 -2.60
C SER A 116 9.01 22.17 -3.46
N LEU A 117 8.51 23.22 -2.81
CA LEU A 117 7.98 24.40 -3.50
C LEU A 117 9.09 25.18 -4.20
N LEU A 118 8.73 25.83 -5.30
CA LEU A 118 9.62 26.69 -6.06
C LEU A 118 9.64 28.09 -5.43
N TYR A 119 10.74 28.46 -4.79
CA TYR A 119 11.03 29.81 -4.27
C TYR A 119 11.92 30.61 -5.21
N TRP A 120 11.75 31.93 -5.24
CA TRP A 120 12.58 32.81 -6.07
C TRP A 120 14.03 32.72 -5.57
N LYS A 121 14.95 32.46 -6.49
CA LYS A 121 16.38 32.69 -6.23
C LYS A 121 16.64 34.13 -6.63
N GLY A 122 16.89 34.97 -5.63
CA GLY A 122 17.38 36.33 -5.84
C GLY A 122 18.75 36.33 -6.47
#